data_AF-A0A2V8B7K0-F1
#
_entry.id   AF-A0A2V8B7K0-F1
#
_cell.length_a   1.000
_cell.length_b   1.000
_cell.length_c   1.000
_cell.angle_alpha   90.00
_cell.angle_beta   90.00
_cell.angle_gamma   90.00
#
_symmetry.space_group_name_H-M   'P 1'
#
loop_
_entity.id
_entity.type
_entity.pdbx_description
1 polymer ?
#
loop_
_entity_poly.entity_id
_entity_poly.type
_entity_poly.pdbx_seq_one_letter_code
_entity_poly.pdbx_strand_id
1 'polypeptide(L)'
;MPPRKKAVRRKKVAPSSVGLSPSETKNAGGDELDTLARRVETDGGAVLGRYNDPFGGQPLLLAGLPIDRVEPTPYQRDPSDAHVKRLMVVIEKIGRFLDPIVVVRDDGRYLTPNGNHRLQALKKLGVKSIVALLVPDPAVAFKILALNTEKAHNLREKSLETIRMARALAKTSDGSEESYAFEFEQPAFLTLGVGYEQRPRLSGGAYQSILRRIDEFLGDPIAKAIKERERRGKKILKLDDA
;
A
#
# COMPACT_ATOMS: atom_id res chain seq x y z
N MET A 1 17.18 30.08 5.31
CA MET A 1 16.05 29.24 4.86
C MET A 1 16.26 28.91 3.40
N PRO A 2 16.39 27.63 3.00
CA PRO A 2 16.41 27.29 1.59
C PRO A 2 15.07 27.71 0.94
N PRO A 3 15.09 28.24 -0.29
CA PRO A 3 13.87 28.70 -0.95
C PRO A 3 12.91 27.53 -1.15
N ARG A 4 11.66 27.67 -0.68
CA ARG A 4 10.58 26.71 -0.96
C ARG A 4 10.51 26.53 -2.48
N LYS A 5 10.79 25.31 -2.98
CA LYS A 5 10.55 24.96 -4.40
C LYS A 5 9.12 25.35 -4.73
N LYS A 6 8.94 26.28 -5.68
CA LYS A 6 7.62 26.71 -6.16
C LYS A 6 6.87 25.46 -6.61
N ALA A 7 5.68 25.22 -6.05
CA ALA A 7 4.82 24.13 -6.49
C ALA A 7 4.55 24.32 -7.98
N VAL A 8 5.08 23.41 -8.82
CA VAL A 8 4.84 23.43 -10.26
C VAL A 8 3.35 23.16 -10.46
N ARG A 9 2.60 24.21 -10.80
CA ARG A 9 1.17 24.09 -11.06
C ARG A 9 1.00 23.19 -12.29
N ARG A 10 0.45 21.98 -12.10
CA ARG A 10 0.19 21.03 -13.17
C ARG A 10 -0.65 21.74 -14.25
N LYS A 11 -0.20 21.71 -15.50
CA LYS A 11 -1.00 22.24 -16.62
C LYS A 11 -2.34 21.52 -16.62
N LYS A 12 -3.44 22.26 -16.79
CA LYS A 12 -4.78 21.67 -16.94
C LYS A 12 -4.75 20.74 -18.16
N VAL A 13 -5.06 19.48 -17.94
CA VAL A 13 -5.23 18.47 -18.99
C VAL A 13 -6.67 18.60 -19.51
N ALA A 14 -6.86 18.42 -20.82
CA ALA A 14 -8.19 18.43 -21.41
C ALA A 14 -9.00 17.21 -20.90
N PRO A 15 -10.33 17.35 -20.68
CA PRO A 15 -11.17 16.20 -20.35
C PRO A 15 -11.08 15.11 -21.42
N SER A 16 -11.13 13.84 -21.00
CA SER A 16 -11.12 12.67 -21.90
C SER A 16 -9.92 12.59 -22.86
N SER A 17 -8.76 13.16 -22.50
CA SER A 17 -7.61 13.27 -23.40
C SER A 17 -6.38 12.45 -22.99
N VAL A 18 -6.48 11.60 -21.96
CA VAL A 18 -5.35 10.80 -21.44
C VAL A 18 -5.80 9.36 -21.25
N GLY A 19 -4.90 8.44 -21.61
CA GLY A 19 -5.09 7.02 -21.41
C GLY A 19 -5.86 6.35 -22.56
N LEU A 20 -6.39 5.17 -22.26
CA LEU A 20 -7.09 4.32 -23.22
C LEU A 20 -8.60 4.60 -23.21
N SER A 21 -9.22 4.47 -24.38
CA SER A 21 -10.68 4.38 -24.50
C SER A 21 -11.20 3.06 -23.90
N PRO A 22 -12.50 2.98 -23.54
CA PRO A 22 -13.09 1.75 -23.00
C PRO A 22 -12.96 0.52 -23.92
N SER A 23 -12.88 0.69 -25.23
CA SER A 23 -12.65 -0.42 -26.17
C SER A 23 -11.21 -0.90 -26.13
N GLU A 24 -10.25 0.02 -26.02
CA GLU A 24 -8.82 -0.29 -26.00
C GLU A 24 -8.39 -1.01 -24.72
N THR A 25 -9.14 -0.86 -23.61
CA THR A 25 -8.85 -1.59 -22.37
C THR A 25 -9.02 -3.11 -22.51
N LYS A 26 -9.72 -3.61 -23.53
CA LYS A 26 -9.94 -5.06 -23.72
C LYS A 26 -8.71 -5.80 -24.24
N ASN A 27 -7.75 -5.09 -24.85
CA ASN A 27 -6.61 -5.70 -25.56
C ASN A 27 -5.43 -5.99 -24.63
N ALA A 28 -5.69 -6.65 -23.49
CA ALA A 28 -4.67 -6.99 -22.52
C ALA A 28 -4.02 -8.34 -22.81
N GLY A 29 -2.70 -8.34 -22.94
CA GLY A 29 -1.91 -9.53 -23.24
C GLY A 29 -0.42 -9.30 -22.97
N GLY A 30 0.39 -10.27 -23.36
CA GLY A 30 1.84 -10.26 -23.17
C GLY A 30 2.32 -11.41 -22.30
N ASP A 31 3.56 -11.82 -22.54
CA ASP A 31 4.14 -13.05 -21.97
C ASP A 31 4.12 -13.08 -20.43
N GLU A 32 4.33 -11.93 -19.79
CA GLU A 32 4.27 -11.81 -18.33
C GLU A 32 2.85 -12.05 -17.81
N LEU A 33 1.84 -11.47 -18.46
CA LEU A 33 0.43 -11.64 -18.11
C LEU A 33 -0.03 -13.09 -18.35
N ASP A 34 0.42 -13.70 -19.45
CA ASP A 34 0.13 -15.11 -19.77
C ASP A 34 0.78 -16.07 -18.79
N THR A 35 1.99 -15.76 -18.34
CA THR A 35 2.68 -16.52 -17.30
C THR A 35 1.98 -16.39 -15.96
N LEU A 36 1.55 -15.17 -15.59
CA LEU A 36 0.81 -14.92 -14.37
C LEU A 36 -0.55 -15.64 -14.38
N ALA A 37 -1.27 -15.59 -15.50
CA ALA A 37 -2.53 -16.30 -15.69
C ALA A 37 -2.36 -17.82 -15.48
N ARG A 38 -1.34 -18.44 -16.10
CA ARG A 38 -1.04 -19.87 -15.90
C ARG A 38 -0.67 -20.20 -14.45
N ARG A 39 0.04 -19.31 -13.76
CA ARG A 39 0.36 -19.47 -12.35
C ARG A 39 -0.91 -19.44 -11.49
N VAL A 40 -1.85 -18.54 -11.75
CA VAL A 40 -3.15 -18.49 -11.07
C VAL A 40 -3.90 -19.82 -11.18
N GLU A 41 -4.01 -20.37 -12.39
CA GLU A 41 -4.70 -21.66 -12.61
C GLU A 41 -3.97 -22.83 -11.92
N THR A 42 -2.64 -22.90 -12.06
CA THR A 42 -1.79 -23.90 -11.36
C THR A 42 -1.96 -23.80 -9.84
N ASP A 43 -2.14 -22.58 -9.33
CA ASP A 43 -2.27 -22.30 -7.92
C ASP A 43 -3.68 -22.61 -7.35
N GLY A 44 -4.60 -23.13 -8.18
CA GLY A 44 -5.97 -23.46 -7.81
C GLY A 44 -6.94 -22.28 -7.87
N GLY A 45 -6.50 -21.15 -8.43
CA GLY A 45 -7.35 -20.00 -8.75
C GLY A 45 -7.99 -20.12 -10.13
N ALA A 46 -8.71 -19.08 -10.52
CA ALA A 46 -9.33 -18.96 -11.84
C ALA A 46 -9.16 -17.53 -12.39
N VAL A 47 -8.75 -17.41 -13.64
CA VAL A 47 -8.71 -16.12 -14.36
C VAL A 47 -10.10 -15.79 -14.88
N LEU A 48 -10.70 -14.73 -14.33
CA LEU A 48 -12.05 -14.28 -14.66
C LEU A 48 -12.06 -13.28 -15.83
N GLY A 49 -10.95 -12.57 -16.04
CA GLY A 49 -10.83 -11.60 -17.12
C GLY A 49 -9.46 -10.93 -17.15
N ARG A 50 -9.19 -10.24 -18.26
CA ARG A 50 -7.95 -9.47 -18.49
C ARG A 50 -8.33 -8.10 -19.04
N TYR A 51 -7.62 -7.06 -18.62
CA TYR A 51 -7.82 -5.71 -19.16
C TYR A 51 -6.57 -4.85 -18.93
N ASN A 52 -6.40 -3.81 -19.74
CA ASN A 52 -5.38 -2.79 -19.56
C ASN A 52 -5.96 -1.66 -18.71
N ASP A 53 -5.21 -1.21 -17.71
CA ASP A 53 -5.63 -0.07 -16.90
C ASP A 53 -5.88 1.16 -17.80
N PRO A 54 -6.95 1.93 -17.56
CA PRO A 54 -7.37 2.97 -18.48
C PRO A 54 -6.41 4.16 -18.52
N PHE A 55 -5.49 4.31 -17.56
CA PHE A 55 -4.61 5.47 -17.49
C PHE A 55 -3.23 5.18 -18.12
N GLY A 56 -2.55 4.13 -17.65
CA GLY A 56 -1.20 3.75 -18.05
C GLY A 56 -1.14 2.63 -19.09
N GLY A 57 -2.27 2.00 -19.43
CA GLY A 57 -2.34 0.86 -20.34
C GLY A 57 -1.65 -0.40 -19.82
N GLN A 58 -1.36 -0.48 -18.53
CA GLN A 58 -0.70 -1.61 -17.90
C GLN A 58 -1.67 -2.80 -17.78
N PRO A 59 -1.25 -4.01 -18.19
CA PRO A 59 -2.12 -5.18 -18.16
C PRO A 59 -2.39 -5.67 -16.73
N LEU A 60 -3.64 -6.05 -16.46
CA LEU A 60 -4.12 -6.57 -15.18
C LEU A 60 -4.97 -7.83 -15.38
N LEU A 61 -5.01 -8.69 -14.36
CA LEU A 61 -5.91 -9.83 -14.29
C LEU A 61 -7.03 -9.57 -13.26
N LEU A 62 -8.26 -9.92 -13.61
CA LEU A 62 -9.31 -10.18 -12.63
C LEU A 62 -9.30 -11.68 -12.36
N ALA A 63 -9.10 -12.08 -11.10
CA ALA A 63 -8.95 -13.49 -10.73
C ALA A 63 -9.76 -13.84 -9.48
N GLY A 64 -10.29 -15.06 -9.44
CA GLY A 64 -10.74 -15.71 -8.22
C GLY A 64 -9.59 -16.49 -7.61
N LEU A 65 -9.18 -16.17 -6.39
CA LEU A 65 -8.07 -16.83 -5.71
C LEU A 65 -8.58 -17.66 -4.52
N PRO A 66 -7.99 -18.83 -4.21
CA PRO A 66 -8.26 -19.54 -2.96
C PRO A 66 -7.99 -18.63 -1.76
N ILE A 67 -8.96 -18.52 -0.83
CA ILE A 67 -8.89 -17.54 0.26
C ILE A 67 -7.68 -17.74 1.19
N ASP A 68 -7.25 -18.99 1.32
CA ASP A 68 -6.16 -19.46 2.17
C ASP A 68 -4.78 -19.12 1.60
N ARG A 69 -4.68 -18.91 0.28
CA ARG A 69 -3.44 -18.50 -0.40
C ARG A 69 -3.20 -16.99 -0.41
N VAL A 70 -4.18 -16.20 0.05
CA VAL A 70 -4.08 -14.73 0.09
C VAL A 70 -3.74 -14.24 1.50
N GLU A 71 -2.69 -13.43 1.60
CA GLU A 71 -2.17 -12.85 2.83
C GLU A 71 -2.06 -11.32 2.71
N PRO A 72 -2.18 -10.55 3.79
CA PRO A 72 -1.85 -9.13 3.75
C PRO A 72 -0.36 -8.93 3.50
N THR A 73 0.02 -7.78 2.93
CA THR A 73 1.43 -7.41 2.88
C THR A 73 2.00 -7.20 4.29
N PRO A 74 3.30 -7.51 4.53
CA PRO A 74 3.89 -7.44 5.87
C PRO A 74 3.89 -6.05 6.54
N TYR A 75 3.75 -4.99 5.76
CA TYR A 75 3.80 -3.60 6.23
C TYR A 75 2.42 -2.97 6.48
N GLN A 76 1.33 -3.66 6.12
CA GLN A 76 -0.01 -3.13 6.36
C GLN A 76 -0.32 -2.99 7.85
N ARG A 77 -1.23 -2.05 8.16
CA ARG A 77 -1.81 -1.98 9.50
C ARG A 77 -2.66 -3.21 9.81
N ASP A 78 -2.76 -3.51 11.10
CA ASP A 78 -3.70 -4.50 11.58
C ASP A 78 -5.15 -4.06 11.28
N PRO A 79 -6.01 -4.98 10.84
CA PRO A 79 -7.39 -4.66 10.55
C PRO A 79 -8.16 -4.38 11.84
N SER A 80 -9.03 -3.37 11.82
CA SER A 80 -9.90 -3.08 12.94
C SER A 80 -11.02 -4.12 13.03
N ASP A 81 -11.11 -4.82 14.15
CA ASP A 81 -12.16 -5.82 14.39
C ASP A 81 -13.58 -5.26 14.22
N ALA A 82 -13.81 -4.01 14.64
CA ALA A 82 -15.10 -3.36 14.48
C ALA A 82 -15.46 -3.15 13.00
N HIS A 83 -14.50 -2.73 12.17
CA HIS A 83 -14.70 -2.59 10.73
C HIS A 83 -14.90 -3.96 10.05
N VAL A 84 -14.13 -4.97 10.44
CA VAL A 84 -14.27 -6.34 9.92
C VAL A 84 -15.66 -6.89 10.22
N LYS A 85 -16.12 -6.82 11.48
CA LYS A 85 -17.47 -7.26 11.87
C LYS A 85 -18.57 -6.53 11.09
N ARG A 86 -18.43 -5.21 10.90
CA ARG A 86 -19.40 -4.43 10.10
C ARG A 86 -19.43 -4.90 8.64
N LEU A 87 -18.28 -5.15 8.03
CA LEU A 87 -18.21 -5.66 6.66
C LEU A 87 -18.88 -7.04 6.55
N MET A 88 -18.63 -7.95 7.50
CA MET A 88 -19.26 -9.27 7.53
C MET A 88 -20.79 -9.14 7.50
N VAL A 89 -21.36 -8.35 8.41
CA VAL A 89 -22.82 -8.14 8.50
C VAL A 89 -23.40 -7.59 7.20
N VAL A 90 -22.72 -6.62 6.58
CA VAL A 90 -23.20 -6.03 5.32
C VAL A 90 -23.13 -7.02 4.17
N ILE A 91 -22.03 -7.77 4.06
CA ILE A 91 -21.85 -8.80 3.02
C ILE A 91 -22.91 -9.89 3.15
N GLU A 92 -23.15 -10.40 4.37
CA GLU A 92 -24.19 -11.41 4.62
C GLU A 92 -25.58 -10.88 4.30
N LYS A 93 -25.90 -9.66 4.76
CA LYS A 93 -27.22 -9.03 4.53
C LYS A 93 -27.51 -8.79 3.06
N ILE A 94 -26.51 -8.36 2.27
CA ILE A 94 -26.67 -8.08 0.84
C ILE A 94 -26.51 -9.36 0.00
N GLY A 95 -25.78 -10.36 0.51
CA GLY A 95 -25.42 -11.58 -0.21
C GLY A 95 -24.45 -11.34 -1.37
N ARG A 96 -23.66 -10.26 -1.33
CA ARG A 96 -22.75 -9.89 -2.43
C ARG A 96 -21.42 -9.35 -1.91
N PHE A 97 -20.34 -9.71 -2.61
CA PHE A 97 -19.02 -9.10 -2.51
C PHE A 97 -18.73 -8.36 -3.82
N LEU A 98 -18.73 -7.02 -3.78
CA LEU A 98 -18.74 -6.18 -4.98
C LEU A 98 -17.40 -5.47 -5.25
N ASP A 99 -16.49 -5.48 -4.29
CA ASP A 99 -15.26 -4.68 -4.32
C ASP A 99 -14.04 -5.62 -4.22
N PRO A 100 -13.50 -6.07 -5.37
CA PRO A 100 -12.30 -6.91 -5.42
C PRO A 100 -11.11 -6.29 -4.70
N ILE A 101 -10.32 -7.12 -4.04
CA ILE A 101 -9.08 -6.67 -3.41
C ILE A 101 -7.97 -6.49 -4.45
N VAL A 102 -6.97 -5.65 -4.17
CA VAL A 102 -5.77 -5.58 -5.02
C VAL A 102 -4.77 -6.59 -4.50
N VAL A 103 -4.14 -7.35 -5.40
CA VAL A 103 -3.18 -8.41 -5.08
C VAL A 103 -1.98 -8.30 -6.00
N VAL A 104 -0.80 -8.59 -5.46
CA VAL A 104 0.42 -8.92 -6.22
C VAL A 104 0.79 -10.37 -5.94
N ARG A 105 1.49 -11.02 -6.87
CA ARG A 105 2.08 -12.34 -6.63
C ARG A 105 3.57 -12.20 -6.43
N ASP A 106 4.07 -12.60 -5.26
CA ASP A 106 5.49 -12.55 -4.91
C ASP A 106 5.90 -13.86 -4.27
N ASP A 107 7.01 -14.45 -4.74
CA ASP A 107 7.56 -15.73 -4.27
C ASP A 107 6.52 -16.84 -3.99
N GLY A 108 5.60 -17.06 -4.93
CA GLY A 108 4.57 -18.11 -4.79
C GLY A 108 3.35 -17.74 -3.93
N ARG A 109 3.37 -16.56 -3.29
CA ARG A 109 2.32 -16.06 -2.41
C ARG A 109 1.51 -14.95 -3.08
N TYR A 110 0.25 -14.83 -2.68
CA TYR A 110 -0.61 -13.73 -3.08
C TYR A 110 -0.70 -12.73 -1.94
N LEU A 111 -0.10 -11.56 -2.13
CA LEU A 111 -0.06 -10.51 -1.13
C LEU A 111 -1.04 -9.41 -1.52
N THR A 112 -2.00 -9.12 -0.65
CA THR A 112 -2.91 -7.98 -0.86
C THR A 112 -2.32 -6.74 -0.22
N PRO A 113 -1.87 -5.71 -0.96
CA PRO A 113 -1.51 -4.39 -0.42
C PRO A 113 -2.72 -3.50 -0.11
N ASN A 114 -3.90 -3.81 -0.68
CA ASN A 114 -5.14 -3.10 -0.41
C ASN A 114 -6.31 -4.08 -0.39
N GLY A 115 -6.99 -4.13 0.77
CA GLY A 115 -8.16 -4.97 0.95
C GLY A 115 -8.13 -5.84 2.19
N ASN A 116 -7.15 -5.68 3.10
CA ASN A 116 -7.02 -6.58 4.27
C ASN A 116 -8.31 -6.68 5.12
N HIS A 117 -9.05 -5.58 5.34
CA HIS A 117 -10.34 -5.66 6.06
C HIS A 117 -11.37 -6.56 5.34
N ARG A 118 -11.41 -6.51 4.00
CA ARG A 118 -12.26 -7.34 3.15
C ARG A 118 -11.79 -8.79 3.17
N LEU A 119 -10.47 -9.02 3.06
CA LEU A 119 -9.86 -10.34 3.20
C LEU A 119 -10.22 -10.99 4.54
N GLN A 120 -10.04 -10.29 5.67
CA GLN A 120 -10.36 -10.83 6.98
C GLN A 120 -11.86 -11.07 7.17
N ALA A 121 -12.72 -10.18 6.66
CA ALA A 121 -14.16 -10.39 6.71
C ALA A 121 -14.55 -11.67 5.97
N LEU A 122 -14.05 -11.86 4.75
CA LEU A 122 -14.32 -13.05 3.95
C LEU A 122 -13.73 -14.33 4.56
N LYS A 123 -12.53 -14.28 5.14
CA LYS A 123 -11.96 -15.40 5.92
C LYS A 123 -12.86 -15.80 7.09
N LYS A 124 -13.34 -14.83 7.87
CA LYS A 124 -14.27 -15.08 8.99
C LYS A 124 -15.64 -15.59 8.54
N LEU A 125 -16.08 -15.22 7.34
CA LEU A 125 -17.30 -15.75 6.72
C LEU A 125 -17.13 -17.15 6.09
N GLY A 126 -15.90 -17.68 6.02
CA GLY A 126 -15.65 -19.04 5.53
C GLY A 126 -15.84 -19.21 4.01
N VAL A 127 -15.69 -18.14 3.22
CA VAL A 127 -15.78 -18.28 1.76
C VAL A 127 -14.60 -19.08 1.21
N LYS A 128 -14.80 -19.81 0.12
CA LYS A 128 -13.74 -20.63 -0.50
C LYS A 128 -12.74 -19.80 -1.30
N SER A 129 -13.20 -18.71 -1.90
CA SER A 129 -12.39 -17.87 -2.79
C SER A 129 -12.69 -16.39 -2.63
N ILE A 130 -11.77 -15.55 -3.11
CA ILE A 130 -11.87 -14.10 -3.11
C ILE A 130 -11.55 -13.56 -4.50
N VAL A 131 -12.36 -12.60 -4.96
CA VAL A 131 -12.11 -11.91 -6.23
C VAL A 131 -11.06 -10.82 -6.02
N ALA A 132 -10.05 -10.81 -6.87
CA ALA A 132 -8.90 -9.91 -6.82
C ALA A 132 -8.58 -9.29 -8.17
N LEU A 133 -8.13 -8.03 -8.12
CA LEU A 133 -7.37 -7.38 -9.19
C LEU A 133 -5.90 -7.71 -8.97
N LEU A 134 -5.38 -8.61 -9.79
CA LEU A 134 -4.01 -9.10 -9.72
C LEU A 134 -3.11 -8.27 -10.64
N VAL A 135 -2.15 -7.59 -10.02
CA VAL A 135 -1.15 -6.73 -10.66
C VAL A 135 0.11 -7.56 -10.94
N PRO A 136 0.63 -7.59 -12.18
CA PRO A 136 1.85 -8.34 -12.51
C PRO A 136 3.09 -7.85 -11.77
N ASP A 137 3.30 -6.53 -11.73
CA ASP A 137 4.49 -5.90 -11.11
C ASP A 137 4.40 -5.91 -9.57
N PRO A 138 5.23 -6.70 -8.86
CA PRO A 138 5.24 -6.74 -7.39
C PRO A 138 5.67 -5.41 -6.76
N ALA A 139 6.46 -4.58 -7.47
CA ALA A 139 6.92 -3.28 -6.96
C ALA A 139 5.75 -2.30 -6.75
N VAL A 140 4.62 -2.51 -7.44
CA VAL A 140 3.39 -1.72 -7.25
C VAL A 140 2.83 -1.90 -5.83
N ALA A 141 3.10 -3.01 -5.14
CA ALA A 141 2.64 -3.22 -3.77
C ALA A 141 3.07 -2.08 -2.82
N PHE A 142 4.31 -1.57 -2.98
CA PHE A 142 4.83 -0.44 -2.20
C PHE A 142 4.17 0.89 -2.57
N LYS A 143 3.73 1.04 -3.81
CA LYS A 143 3.11 2.27 -4.35
C LYS A 143 1.62 2.36 -4.07
N ILE A 144 0.95 1.24 -3.85
CA ILE A 144 -0.50 1.17 -3.61
C ILE A 144 -0.90 1.93 -2.33
N LEU A 145 0.03 2.14 -1.41
CA LEU A 145 -0.21 2.98 -0.24
C LEU A 145 -0.52 4.44 -0.56
N ALA A 146 0.17 4.99 -1.57
CA ALA A 146 -0.10 6.33 -2.05
C ALA A 146 -1.46 6.45 -2.76
N LEU A 147 -2.10 5.33 -3.13
CA LEU A 147 -3.40 5.32 -3.80
C LEU A 147 -4.58 5.43 -2.82
N ASN A 148 -4.38 5.22 -1.52
CA ASN A 148 -5.42 5.34 -0.47
C ASN A 148 -5.72 6.81 -0.11
N THR A 149 -6.07 7.63 -1.11
CA THR A 149 -6.28 9.09 -0.96
C THR A 149 -7.64 9.44 -0.36
N GLU A 150 -8.66 8.59 -0.53
CA GLU A 150 -10.04 8.88 -0.09
C GLU A 150 -10.29 8.65 1.40
N LYS A 151 -9.62 7.68 2.02
CA LYS A 151 -9.72 7.41 3.47
C LYS A 151 -8.34 7.60 4.10
N ALA A 152 -7.97 8.86 4.31
CA ALA A 152 -6.70 9.21 4.92
C ALA A 152 -6.55 8.52 6.28
N HIS A 153 -5.54 7.66 6.38
CA HIS A 153 -5.11 7.07 7.63
C HIS A 153 -4.78 8.15 8.67
N ASN A 154 -5.10 7.88 9.93
CA ASN A 154 -4.69 8.77 11.01
C ASN A 154 -3.15 8.79 11.12
N LEU A 155 -2.59 9.80 11.79
CA LEU A 155 -1.14 10.01 11.89
C LEU A 155 -0.40 8.75 12.34
N ARG A 156 -0.91 8.07 13.38
CA ARG A 156 -0.28 6.87 13.93
C ARG A 156 -0.22 5.74 12.91
N GLU A 157 -1.32 5.48 12.23
CA GLU A 157 -1.40 4.44 11.20
C GLU A 157 -0.44 4.72 10.04
N LYS A 158 -0.46 5.95 9.49
CA LYS A 158 0.48 6.35 8.43
C LYS A 158 1.92 6.14 8.87
N SER A 159 2.27 6.64 10.04
CA SER A 159 3.62 6.52 10.59
C SER A 159 4.09 5.08 10.75
N LEU A 160 3.25 4.20 11.30
CA LEU A 160 3.57 2.78 11.49
C LEU A 160 3.75 2.04 10.16
N GLU A 161 2.88 2.32 9.20
CA GLU A 161 2.95 1.70 7.88
C GLU A 161 4.19 2.15 7.11
N THR A 162 4.48 3.46 7.12
CA THR A 162 5.68 4.02 6.48
C THR A 162 6.97 3.44 7.06
N ILE A 163 7.11 3.32 8.39
CA ILE A 163 8.35 2.75 8.98
C ILE A 163 8.48 1.25 8.70
N ARG A 164 7.38 0.49 8.73
CA ARG A 164 7.39 -0.94 8.37
C ARG A 164 7.78 -1.13 6.91
N MET A 165 7.26 -0.30 6.01
CA MET A 165 7.66 -0.29 4.61
C MET A 165 9.15 -0.01 4.44
N ALA A 166 9.66 1.04 5.08
CA ALA A 166 11.08 1.38 5.03
C ALA A 166 11.96 0.21 5.50
N ARG A 167 11.59 -0.45 6.61
CA ARG A 167 12.30 -1.63 7.12
C ARG A 167 12.23 -2.83 6.17
N ALA A 168 11.14 -3.01 5.43
CA ALA A 168 11.05 -4.04 4.41
C ALA A 168 11.96 -3.72 3.22
N LEU A 169 11.92 -2.49 2.71
CA LEU A 169 12.77 -2.01 1.61
C LEU A 169 14.25 -2.11 1.96
N ALA A 170 14.64 -1.83 3.21
CA ALA A 170 16.02 -1.94 3.66
C ALA A 170 16.59 -3.37 3.67
N LYS A 171 15.75 -4.39 3.51
CA LYS A 171 16.21 -5.78 3.34
C LYS A 171 16.48 -6.14 1.88
N THR A 172 15.91 -5.39 0.94
CA THR A 172 15.83 -5.79 -0.48
C THR A 172 16.35 -4.72 -1.44
N SER A 173 16.69 -3.52 -0.96
CA SER A 173 17.11 -2.40 -1.78
C SER A 173 18.27 -1.61 -1.16
N ASP A 174 19.20 -1.21 -2.03
CA ASP A 174 20.30 -0.29 -1.72
C ASP A 174 19.97 1.19 -2.05
N GLY A 175 18.73 1.47 -2.47
CA GLY A 175 18.27 2.82 -2.81
C GLY A 175 18.34 3.79 -1.63
N SER A 176 18.54 5.08 -1.93
CA SER A 176 18.49 6.15 -0.93
C SER A 176 17.06 6.34 -0.40
N GLU A 177 16.91 6.82 0.83
CA GLU A 177 15.58 7.08 1.40
C GLU A 177 14.78 8.09 0.56
N GLU A 178 15.43 9.11 0.01
CA GLU A 178 14.80 10.09 -0.88
C GLU A 178 14.23 9.50 -2.18
N SER A 179 14.76 8.36 -2.65
CA SER A 179 14.24 7.69 -3.85
C SER A 179 12.83 7.12 -3.63
N TYR A 180 12.43 6.94 -2.37
CA TYR A 180 11.13 6.44 -1.93
C TYR A 180 10.23 7.55 -1.36
N ALA A 181 10.54 8.82 -1.66
CA ALA A 181 9.81 9.98 -1.12
C ALA A 181 8.33 9.97 -1.49
N PHE A 182 7.98 9.39 -2.64
CA PHE A 182 6.59 9.26 -3.08
C PHE A 182 5.82 8.26 -2.20
N GLU A 183 6.40 7.10 -1.95
CA GLU A 183 5.83 6.02 -1.14
C GLU A 183 5.71 6.41 0.33
N PHE A 184 6.71 7.13 0.86
CA PHE A 184 6.74 7.53 2.27
C PHE A 184 5.87 8.74 2.59
N GLU A 185 5.41 9.50 1.58
CA GLU A 185 4.70 10.78 1.66
C GLU A 185 5.45 11.91 2.40
N GLN A 186 5.89 11.68 3.65
CA GLN A 186 6.52 12.67 4.52
C GLN A 186 7.64 12.04 5.37
N PRO A 187 8.82 12.69 5.49
CA PRO A 187 9.92 12.21 6.34
C PRO A 187 9.50 12.01 7.81
N ALA A 188 8.63 12.90 8.31
CA ALA A 188 8.11 12.84 9.67
C ALA A 188 7.39 11.52 9.99
N PHE A 189 6.80 10.85 8.99
CA PHE A 189 6.13 9.56 9.21
C PHE A 189 7.12 8.46 9.57
N LEU A 190 8.33 8.46 9.01
CA LEU A 190 9.40 7.51 9.36
C LEU A 190 9.84 7.71 10.81
N THR A 191 10.11 8.96 11.20
CA THR A 191 10.56 9.31 12.57
C THR A 191 9.49 9.00 13.62
N LEU A 192 8.24 9.40 13.38
CA LEU A 192 7.12 9.10 14.29
C LEU A 192 6.78 7.62 14.30
N GLY A 193 6.97 6.91 13.18
CA GLY A 193 6.75 5.47 13.07
C GLY A 193 7.57 4.69 14.07
N VAL A 194 8.87 4.99 14.17
CA VAL A 194 9.75 4.45 15.22
C VAL A 194 9.19 4.73 16.61
N GLY A 195 8.73 5.96 16.85
CA GLY A 195 8.13 6.35 18.13
C GLY A 195 6.91 5.50 18.48
N TYR A 196 6.01 5.29 17.52
CA TYR A 196 4.81 4.48 17.71
C TYR A 196 5.09 2.97 17.83
N GLU A 197 6.12 2.44 17.15
CA GLU A 197 6.57 1.05 17.31
C GLU A 197 6.96 0.77 18.77
N GLN A 198 7.65 1.73 19.42
CA GLN A 198 8.10 1.61 20.80
C GLN A 198 7.01 2.00 21.81
N ARG A 199 6.21 3.03 21.51
CA ARG A 199 5.15 3.56 22.37
C ARG A 199 3.85 3.76 21.57
N PRO A 200 2.95 2.77 21.57
CA PRO A 200 1.67 2.85 20.88
C PRO A 200 0.79 4.06 21.23
N ARG A 201 0.93 4.60 22.45
CA ARG A 201 0.16 5.74 22.98
C ARG A 201 0.88 7.09 22.88
N LEU A 202 1.96 7.19 22.12
CA LEU A 202 2.70 8.44 21.89
C LEU A 202 1.77 9.56 21.39
N SER A 203 1.90 10.76 21.94
CA SER A 203 1.17 11.97 21.51
C SER A 203 1.77 12.57 20.24
N GLY A 204 1.97 11.77 19.18
CA GLY A 204 2.75 12.14 17.99
C GLY A 204 2.23 13.38 17.26
N GLY A 205 0.94 13.73 17.42
CA GLY A 205 0.35 14.96 16.89
C GLY A 205 1.01 16.23 17.41
N ALA A 206 1.51 16.23 18.66
CA ALA A 206 2.21 17.37 19.25
C ALA A 206 3.52 17.68 18.51
N TYR A 207 4.19 16.66 17.98
CA TYR A 207 5.49 16.78 17.33
C TYR A 207 5.41 16.87 15.80
N GLN A 208 4.30 16.46 15.18
CA GLN A 208 4.20 16.39 13.72
C GLN A 208 4.44 17.75 13.04
N SER A 209 3.92 18.84 13.61
CA SER A 209 4.01 20.18 13.03
C SER A 209 5.46 20.70 12.96
N ILE A 210 6.27 20.43 13.99
CA ILE A 210 7.68 20.77 14.02
C ILE A 210 8.49 19.82 13.15
N LEU A 211 8.24 18.52 13.21
CA LEU A 211 8.91 17.52 12.36
C LEU A 211 8.71 17.81 10.87
N ARG A 212 7.51 18.21 10.44
CA ARG A 212 7.27 18.64 9.04
C ARG A 212 8.15 19.80 8.56
N ARG A 213 8.73 20.59 9.47
CA ARG A 213 9.58 21.74 9.13
C ARG A 213 11.07 21.41 9.15
N ILE A 214 11.47 20.43 9.95
CA ILE A 214 12.89 20.14 10.23
C ILE A 214 13.33 18.79 9.70
N ASP A 215 12.38 17.91 9.38
CA ASP A 215 12.66 16.54 8.97
C ASP A 215 12.63 16.45 7.44
N GLU A 216 13.73 16.03 6.86
CA GLU A 216 13.94 15.91 5.41
C GLU A 216 14.23 14.45 5.05
N PHE A 217 13.94 14.05 3.79
CA PHE A 217 14.36 12.74 3.29
C PHE A 217 15.88 12.68 3.18
N LEU A 218 16.45 11.54 3.52
CA LEU A 218 17.91 11.36 3.56
C LEU A 218 18.42 10.84 2.22
N GLY A 219 19.56 11.38 1.76
CA GLY A 219 20.30 10.84 0.61
C GLY A 219 21.08 9.56 0.94
N ASP A 220 21.07 9.12 2.20
CA ASP A 220 21.69 7.87 2.63
C ASP A 220 20.89 6.64 2.15
N PRO A 221 21.56 5.48 1.93
CA PRO A 221 20.88 4.22 1.69
C PRO A 221 19.83 3.92 2.76
N ILE A 222 18.67 3.38 2.37
CA ILE A 222 17.51 3.19 3.25
C ILE A 222 17.87 2.42 4.54
N ALA A 223 18.76 1.44 4.47
CA ALA A 223 19.25 0.68 5.63
C ALA A 223 20.01 1.54 6.65
N LYS A 224 20.74 2.57 6.19
CA LYS A 224 21.43 3.55 7.03
C LYS A 224 20.47 4.63 7.51
N ALA A 225 19.58 5.09 6.64
CA ALA A 225 18.57 6.09 6.96
C ALA A 225 17.67 5.66 8.13
N ILE A 226 17.25 4.38 8.18
CA ILE A 226 16.46 3.83 9.30
C ILE A 226 17.15 4.00 10.64
N LYS A 227 18.48 3.83 10.73
CA LYS A 227 19.21 4.04 12.00
C LYS A 227 19.12 5.48 12.47
N GLU A 228 19.15 6.43 11.54
CA GLU A 228 18.95 7.84 11.85
C GLU A 228 17.50 8.13 12.27
N ARG A 229 16.51 7.51 11.61
CA ARG A 229 15.09 7.55 12.03
C ARG A 229 14.90 7.01 13.43
N GLU A 230 15.59 5.91 13.78
CA GLU A 230 15.56 5.32 15.12
C GLU A 230 16.12 6.28 16.17
N ARG A 231 17.26 6.91 15.87
CA ARG A 231 17.87 7.92 16.74
C ARG A 231 16.95 9.13 16.93
N ARG A 232 16.33 9.64 15.86
CA ARG A 232 15.37 10.75 15.93
C ARG A 232 14.11 10.38 16.71
N GLY A 233 13.55 9.19 16.47
CA GLY A 233 12.38 8.67 17.20
C GLY A 233 12.64 8.56 18.70
N LYS A 234 13.81 8.06 19.12
CA LYS A 234 14.22 8.04 20.54
C LYS A 234 14.29 9.44 21.15
N LYS A 235 14.68 10.47 20.40
CA LYS A 235 14.63 11.86 20.90
C LYS A 235 13.21 12.35 21.12
N ILE A 236 12.28 12.01 20.23
CA ILE A 236 10.86 12.33 20.40
C ILE A 236 10.30 11.68 21.67
N LEU A 237 10.60 10.39 21.90
CA LEU A 237 10.15 9.70 23.11
C LEU A 237 10.72 10.35 24.38
N LYS A 238 12.00 10.74 24.38
CA LYS A 238 12.60 11.48 25.51
C LYS A 238 11.94 12.84 25.77
N LEU A 239 11.43 13.51 24.74
CA LEU A 239 10.70 14.77 24.88
C LEU A 239 9.25 14.56 25.33
N ASP A 240 8.66 13.40 25.09
CA ASP A 240 7.31 13.02 25.54
C ASP A 240 7.31 12.54 27.00
N ASP A 241 8.48 12.10 27.49
CA ASP A 241 8.71 11.72 28.89
C ASP A 241 9.02 12.90 29.83
N ALA A 242 9.33 14.07 29.27
CA ALA A 242 9.74 15.27 30.00
C ALA A 242 8.55 16.19 30.28
#